data_AF-A0A0L9UFX8-F1
#
_entry.id   AF-A0A0L9UFX8-F1
#
_cell.length_a   1.000
_cell.length_b   1.000
_cell.length_c   1.000
_cell.angle_alpha   90.00
_cell.angle_beta   90.00
_cell.angle_gamma   90.00
#
_symmetry.space_group_name_H-M   'P 1'
#
loop_
_entity.id
_entity.type
_entity.pdbx_description
1 polymer ?
#
loop_
_entity_poly.entity_id
_entity_poly.type
_entity_poly.pdbx_seq_one_letter_code
_entity_poly.pdbx_strand_id
1 'polypeptide(L)' 'MAAPTKDQALSLLATANNHGDLAVKTSSLKQAKDLLLSIDPSLAADLFPYLLGLQSSPESLVRKLLIQVMLQGYISAFSF' A
#
# COMPACT_ATOMS: atom_id res chain seq x y z
N MET A 1 0.70 3.14 -22.58
CA MET A 1 0.23 2.50 -21.34
C MET A 1 0.22 3.60 -20.28
N ALA A 2 -0.92 3.89 -19.63
CA ALA A 2 -0.97 4.93 -18.60
C ALA A 2 0.03 4.59 -17.49
N ALA A 3 0.87 5.54 -17.10
CA ALA A 3 1.76 5.36 -15.95
C ALA A 3 0.92 4.91 -14.74
N PRO A 4 1.42 4.00 -13.89
CA PRO A 4 0.74 3.66 -12.66
C PRO A 4 0.49 4.95 -11.87
N THR A 5 -0.79 5.34 -11.73
CA THR A 5 -1.17 6.61 -11.11
C THR A 5 -1.44 6.40 -9.62
N LYS A 6 -1.14 7.44 -8.84
CA LYS A 6 -1.47 7.54 -7.41
C LYS A 6 -2.91 7.07 -7.12
N ASP A 7 -3.85 7.42 -8.00
CA ASP A 7 -5.26 7.05 -7.93
C ASP A 7 -5.52 5.54 -7.95
N GLN A 8 -4.76 4.75 -8.72
CA GLN A 8 -4.89 3.29 -8.72
C GLN A 8 -4.43 2.69 -7.39
N ALA A 9 -3.29 3.15 -6.86
CA ALA A 9 -2.82 2.73 -5.55
C ALA A 9 -3.84 3.09 -4.46
N LEU A 10 -4.42 4.29 -4.53
CA LEU A 10 -5.50 4.74 -3.63
C LEU A 10 -6.73 3.84 -3.68
N SER A 11 -7.19 3.49 -4.88
CA SER A 11 -8.34 2.62 -5.08
C SER A 11 -8.10 1.20 -4.51
N LEU A 12 -6.88 0.68 -4.69
CA LEU A 12 -6.47 -0.61 -4.13
C LEU A 12 -6.36 -0.58 -2.59
N LEU A 13 -5.83 0.51 -2.01
CA LEU A 13 -5.79 0.70 -0.56
C LEU A 13 -7.19 0.80 0.04
N ALA A 14 -8.09 1.55 -0.61
CA ALA A 14 -9.49 1.65 -0.19
C ALA A 14 -10.20 0.29 -0.26
N THR A 15 -9.95 -0.48 -1.32
CA THR A 15 -10.46 -1.86 -1.45
C THR A 15 -9.91 -2.74 -0.32
N ALA A 16 -8.60 -2.69 -0.08
CA ALA A 16 -7.97 -3.46 0.99
C ALA A 16 -8.44 -3.05 2.39
N ASN A 17 -8.95 -1.83 2.59
CA ASN A 17 -9.47 -1.39 3.88
C ASN A 17 -10.94 -1.82 4.09
N ASN A 18 -11.78 -1.65 3.06
CA ASN A 18 -13.23 -1.81 3.17
C ASN A 18 -13.73 -3.23 2.85
N HIS A 19 -12.92 -4.08 2.23
CA HIS A 19 -13.36 -5.42 1.83
C HIS A 19 -13.39 -6.41 3.01
N GLY A 20 -14.40 -7.29 3.06
CA GLY A 20 -14.53 -8.31 4.10
C GLY A 20 -13.66 -9.55 3.87
N ASP A 21 -13.34 -9.83 2.61
CA ASP A 21 -12.53 -11.00 2.23
C ASP A 21 -11.02 -10.75 2.38
N LEU A 22 -10.35 -11.61 3.16
CA LEU A 22 -8.92 -11.50 3.45
C LEU A 22 -8.02 -11.69 2.21
N ALA A 23 -8.39 -12.56 1.28
CA ALA A 23 -7.60 -12.81 0.07
C ALA A 23 -7.65 -11.59 -0.86
N VAL A 24 -8.82 -10.95 -0.98
CA VAL A 24 -8.97 -9.68 -1.69
C VAL A 24 -8.14 -8.59 -1.02
N LYS A 25 -8.23 -8.44 0.31
CA LYS A 25 -7.44 -7.43 1.06
C LYS A 25 -5.94 -7.59 0.83
N THR A 26 -5.42 -8.81 0.96
CA THR A 26 -3.99 -9.07 0.80
C THR A 26 -3.52 -8.97 -0.65
N SER A 27 -4.33 -9.36 -1.63
CA SER A 27 -4.04 -9.18 -3.06
C SER A 27 -4.00 -7.69 -3.44
N SER A 28 -5.02 -6.93 -3.04
CA SER A 28 -5.07 -5.48 -3.29
C SER A 28 -3.93 -4.75 -2.60
N LEU A 29 -3.56 -5.14 -1.37
CA LEU A 29 -2.42 -4.53 -0.67
C LEU A 29 -1.07 -4.84 -1.34
N LYS A 30 -0.90 -6.07 -1.87
CA LYS A 30 0.30 -6.44 -2.65
C LYS A 30 0.39 -5.63 -3.94
N GLN A 31 -0.73 -5.46 -4.65
CA GLN A 31 -0.77 -4.63 -5.86
C GLN A 31 -0.51 -3.15 -5.54
N ALA A 32 -1.10 -2.63 -4.46
CA ALA A 32 -0.85 -1.26 -4.00
C ALA A 32 0.64 -1.07 -3.65
N LYS A 33 1.28 -2.05 -3.00
CA LYS A 33 2.72 -2.04 -2.71
C LYS A 33 3.55 -1.96 -3.98
N ASP A 34 3.27 -2.81 -4.97
CA ASP A 34 4.02 -2.86 -6.22
C ASP A 34 3.94 -1.52 -6.97
N LEU A 35 2.74 -0.93 -7.01
CA LEU A 35 2.54 0.42 -7.55
C LEU A 35 3.28 1.48 -6.73
N LEU A 36 3.21 1.44 -5.40
CA LEU A 36 3.92 2.36 -4.51
C LEU A 36 5.44 2.35 -4.72
N LEU A 37 6.00 1.19 -5.03
CA LEU A 37 7.43 1.03 -5.36
C LEU A 37 7.78 1.54 -6.77
N SER A 38 6.78 1.61 -7.66
CA SER A 38 6.95 2.06 -9.04
C SER A 38 6.66 3.55 -9.26
N ILE A 39 5.96 4.21 -8.32
CA ILE A 39 5.68 5.65 -8.39
C ILE A 39 6.76 6.47 -7.67
N ASP A 40 6.78 7.77 -7.94
CA ASP A 40 7.69 8.69 -7.28
C ASP A 40 7.53 8.63 -5.74
N PRO A 41 8.64 8.60 -4.97
CA PRO A 41 8.60 8.51 -3.51
C PRO A 41 7.83 9.66 -2.85
N SER A 42 7.77 10.85 -3.47
CA SER A 42 6.98 11.98 -2.97
C SER A 42 5.48 11.72 -3.08
N LEU A 43 5.05 11.00 -4.13
CA LEU A 43 3.65 10.58 -4.29
C LEU A 43 3.31 9.41 -3.37
N ALA A 44 4.27 8.50 -3.14
CA ALA A 44 4.12 7.43 -2.15
C ALA A 44 3.95 8.01 -0.74
N ALA A 45 4.67 9.10 -0.40
CA ALA A 45 4.54 9.81 0.87
C ALA A 45 3.09 10.26 1.17
N ASP A 46 2.37 10.72 0.14
CA ASP A 46 0.98 11.17 0.22
C ASP A 46 -0.01 10.02 0.54
N LEU A 47 0.39 8.78 0.29
CA LEU A 47 -0.43 7.58 0.51
C LEU A 47 -0.25 6.94 1.90
N PHE A 48 0.75 7.37 2.68
CA PHE A 48 0.96 6.93 4.07
C PHE A 48 -0.26 7.03 5.00
N PRO A 49 -1.05 8.12 5.01
CA PRO A 49 -2.24 8.19 5.88
C PRO A 49 -3.26 7.09 5.57
N TYR A 50 -3.39 6.66 4.31
CA TYR A 50 -4.28 5.57 3.93
C TYR A 50 -3.74 4.21 4.38
N LEU A 51 -2.43 4.00 4.29
CA LEU A 51 -1.76 2.82 4.84
C LEU A 51 -1.93 2.75 6.37
N LEU A 52 -1.89 3.87 7.08
CA LEU A 52 -2.16 3.93 8.52
C LEU A 52 -3.57 3.41 8.86
N GLY A 53 -4.58 3.75 8.05
CA GLY A 53 -5.95 3.25 8.23
C GLY A 53 -6.03 1.72 8.18
N LEU A 54 -5.22 1.07 7.35
CA LEU A 54 -5.15 -0.38 7.25
C LEU A 54 -4.51 -1.06 8.48
N GLN A 55 -3.74 -0.35 9.32
CA GLN A 55 -3.20 -0.92 10.56
C GLN A 55 -4.30 -1.31 11.56
N SER A 56 -5.46 -0.66 11.45
CA SER A 56 -6.65 -0.98 12.26
C SER A 56 -7.33 -2.28 11.83
N SER A 57 -6.88 -2.93 10.75
CA SER A 57 -7.40 -4.24 10.35
C SER A 57 -7.15 -5.29 11.44
N PRO A 58 -8.17 -6.09 11.82
CA PRO A 58 -8.02 -7.18 12.78
C PRO A 58 -7.10 -8.30 12.27
N GLU A 59 -6.94 -8.37 10.95
CA GLU A 59 -6.19 -9.38 10.23
C GLU A 59 -4.66 -9.22 10.41
N SER A 60 -4.04 -10.16 11.13
CA SER A 60 -2.59 -10.16 11.36
C SER A 60 -1.75 -10.22 10.08
N LEU A 61 -2.26 -10.87 9.03
CA LEU A 61 -1.59 -10.92 7.73
C LEU A 61 -1.58 -9.55 7.02
N VAL A 62 -2.68 -8.80 7.10
CA VAL A 62 -2.77 -7.44 6.54
C VAL A 62 -1.74 -6.55 7.24
N ARG A 63 -1.68 -6.60 8.58
CA ARG A 63 -0.69 -5.82 9.36
C ARG A 63 0.76 -6.17 9.01
N LYS A 64 1.10 -7.46 8.84
CA LYS A 64 2.45 -7.89 8.43
C LYS A 64 2.83 -7.35 7.05
N LEU A 65 1.92 -7.45 6.07
CA LEU A 65 2.15 -6.92 4.74
C LEU A 65 2.34 -5.41 4.75
N LEU A 66 1.57 -4.71 5.59
CA LEU A 66 1.63 -3.25 5.75
C LEU A 66 3.00 -2.81 6.29
N ILE A 67 3.51 -3.49 7.33
CA ILE A 67 4.86 -3.27 7.84
C ILE A 67 5.89 -3.49 6.72
N GLN A 68 5.72 -4.52 5.91
CA GLN A 68 6.61 -4.80 4.79
C GLN A 68 6.57 -3.69 3.72
N VAL A 69 5.39 -3.15 3.39
CA VAL A 69 5.25 -1.99 2.48
C VAL A 69 5.99 -0.78 3.02
N MET A 70 5.76 -0.45 4.29
CA MET A 70 6.39 0.70 4.95
C MET A 70 7.91 0.56 4.98
N LEU A 71 8.41 -0.60 5.43
CA LEU A 71 9.85 -0.85 5.56
C LEU A 71 10.56 -0.80 4.20
N GLN A 72 9.95 -1.39 3.16
CA GLN A 72 10.52 -1.37 1.80
C GLN A 72 10.54 0.05 1.20
N GLY A 73 9.49 0.85 1.45
CA GLY A 73 9.44 2.25 1.04
C GLY A 73 10.51 3.09 1.75
N TYR A 74 10.72 2.86 3.05
CA TYR A 74 11.78 3.52 3.83
C TYR A 74 13.19 3.20 3.31
N ILE A 75 13.46 1.93 2.99
CA ILE A 75 14.77 1.51 2.44
C ILE A 75 15.02 2.17 1.08
N SER A 76 13.98 2.27 0.23
CA SER A 76 14.11 2.89 -1.10
C SER A 76 14.27 4.41 -1.02
N ALA A 77 13.67 5.06 -0.02
CA ALA A 77 13.77 6.51 0.20
C ALA A 77 15.10 6.96 0.82
N PHE A 78 15.85 6.06 1.47
CA PHE A 78 17.14 6.38 2.13
C PHE A 78 18.37 5.97 1.32
N SER A 79 18.19 5.39 0.13
CA SER A 79 19.30 5.07 -0.77
C SER A 79 19.67 6.31 -1.59
N PHE A 80 20.42 7.23 -0.98
CA PHE A 80 21.08 8.36 -1.66
C PHE A 80 22.59 8.12 -1.72
#